data_AF-A0AAU2AFT9-F1
#
_entry.id   AF-A0AAU2AFT9-F1
#
_cell.length_a   1.000
_cell.length_b   1.000
_cell.length_c   1.000
_cell.angle_alpha   90.00
_cell.angle_beta   90.00
_cell.angle_gamma   90.00
#
_symmetry.space_group_name_H-M   'P 1'
#
loop_
_entity.id
_entity.type
_entity.pdbx_description
1 polymer ?
#
loop_
_entity_poly.entity_id
_entity_poly.type
_entity_poly.pdbx_seq_one_letter_code
_entity_poly.pdbx_strand_id
1 'polypeptide(L)'
;MEVDRANMGPERLAARLTAYERLHRYVPVAPGRRPTLQEPAVEEWRRRYPLFSRLLFVLDGAGPAGVENRISALHAGAGLLARYPYDVPVLVAPLADLLQHGPSAPVWRPVHDPGQRARWTASGRRHT
;
A
#
# COMPACT_ATOMS: atom_id res chain seq x y z
N MET A 1 8.18 -2.25 1.51
CA MET A 1 7.47 -3.45 2.00
C MET A 1 7.22 -3.25 3.48
N GLU A 2 6.02 -3.57 3.93
CA GLU A 2 5.57 -3.42 5.31
C GLU A 2 5.27 -4.80 5.89
N VAL A 3 5.72 -5.07 7.11
CA VAL A 3 5.44 -6.33 7.82
C VAL A 3 4.62 -6.01 9.06
N ASP A 4 3.43 -6.58 9.15
CA ASP A 4 2.60 -6.53 10.35
C ASP A 4 2.77 -7.82 11.14
N ARG A 5 3.41 -7.75 12.31
CA ARG A 5 3.62 -8.90 13.22
C ARG A 5 2.47 -9.07 14.23
N ALA A 6 1.28 -8.55 13.91
CA ALA A 6 0.13 -8.52 14.80
C ALA A 6 0.32 -7.77 16.15
N ASN A 7 1.42 -7.02 16.32
CA ASN A 7 1.68 -6.21 17.52
C ASN A 7 0.78 -4.97 17.65
N MET A 8 0.04 -4.63 16.60
CA MET A 8 -0.93 -3.53 16.60
C MET A 8 -2.31 -4.01 16.15
N GLY A 9 -3.33 -3.26 16.54
CA GLY A 9 -4.69 -3.46 16.08
C GLY A 9 -4.82 -3.27 14.56
N PRO A 10 -5.75 -3.97 13.91
CA PRO A 10 -5.96 -3.92 12.46
C PRO A 10 -6.35 -2.52 11.94
N GLU A 11 -6.95 -1.67 12.78
CA GLU A 11 -7.27 -0.28 12.47
C GLU A 11 -5.99 0.57 12.31
N ARG A 12 -4.99 0.30 13.14
CA ARG A 12 -3.69 0.99 13.08
C ARG A 12 -2.89 0.54 11.85
N LEU A 13 -3.07 -0.71 11.43
CA LEU A 13 -2.58 -1.19 10.14
C LEU A 13 -3.26 -0.45 8.97
N ALA A 14 -4.59 -0.30 9.00
CA ALA A 14 -5.33 0.47 8.00
C ALA A 14 -4.90 1.94 7.94
N ALA A 15 -4.63 2.57 9.10
CA ALA A 15 -4.14 3.94 9.17
C ALA A 15 -2.78 4.17 8.46
N ARG A 16 -1.98 3.12 8.26
CA ARG A 16 -0.75 3.21 7.46
C ARG A 16 -1.04 3.54 6.00
N LEU A 17 -2.17 3.09 5.45
CA LEU A 17 -2.57 3.43 4.09
C LEU A 17 -2.75 4.95 3.95
N THR A 18 -3.39 5.60 4.91
CA THR A 18 -3.52 7.06 4.94
C THR A 18 -2.18 7.77 5.03
N ALA A 19 -1.22 7.22 5.77
CA ALA A 19 0.13 7.79 5.84
C ALA A 19 0.87 7.70 4.49
N TYR A 20 0.78 6.57 3.80
CA TYR A 20 1.37 6.40 2.47
C TYR A 20 0.67 7.24 1.40
N GLU A 21 -0.63 7.43 1.52
CA GLU A 21 -1.41 8.31 0.65
C GLU A 21 -0.98 9.78 0.80
N ARG A 22 -0.76 10.23 2.04
CA ARG A 22 -0.19 11.56 2.33
C ARG A 22 1.22 11.69 1.76
N LEU A 23 2.06 10.66 1.90
CA LEU A 23 3.41 10.65 1.35
C LEU A 23 3.40 10.73 -0.19
N HIS A 24 2.46 10.05 -0.84
CA HIS A 24 2.30 10.09 -2.29
C HIS A 24 1.95 11.49 -2.80
N ARG A 25 1.17 12.25 -2.04
CA ARG A 25 0.76 13.63 -2.38
C ARG A 25 1.67 14.71 -1.77
N TYR A 26 2.75 14.32 -1.09
CA TYR A 26 3.57 15.26 -0.34
C TYR A 26 4.40 16.14 -1.28
N VAL A 27 4.11 17.43 -1.26
CA VAL A 27 4.92 18.49 -1.89
C VAL A 27 5.57 19.31 -0.77
N PRO A 28 6.91 19.39 -0.70
CA PRO A 28 7.58 20.20 0.31
C PRO A 28 7.30 21.68 0.07
N VAL A 29 6.92 22.40 1.13
CA VAL A 29 6.86 23.87 1.13
C VAL A 29 8.17 24.36 1.75
N ALA A 30 9.03 25.00 0.96
CA ALA A 30 10.29 25.56 1.47
C ALA A 30 9.99 26.76 2.41
N PRO A 31 10.38 26.71 3.70
CA PRO A 31 10.20 27.85 4.58
C PRO A 31 11.10 29.02 4.14
N GLY A 32 10.53 30.22 4.02
CA GLY A 32 11.26 31.45 3.68
C GLY A 32 11.51 31.71 2.19
N ARG A 33 11.17 30.78 1.30
CA ARG A 33 11.26 31.00 -0.16
C ARG A 33 9.86 31.25 -0.73
N ARG A 34 9.59 32.45 -1.24
CA ARG A 34 8.39 32.69 -2.06
C ARG A 34 8.50 31.76 -3.26
N PRO A 35 7.48 30.91 -3.55
CA PRO A 35 7.45 30.16 -4.79
C PRO A 35 7.56 31.19 -5.92
N THR A 36 8.67 31.18 -6.64
CA THR A 36 8.73 31.87 -7.92
C THR A 36 7.68 31.20 -8.80
N LEU A 37 6.85 32.00 -9.48
CA LEU A 37 5.68 31.58 -10.28
C LEU A 37 5.95 30.50 -11.35
N GLN A 38 7.21 30.05 -11.47
CA GLN A 38 7.75 29.16 -12.50
C GLN A 38 8.14 27.76 -12.02
N GLU A 39 8.25 27.48 -10.71
CA GLU A 39 8.57 26.12 -10.25
C GLU A 39 7.29 25.31 -10.03
N PRO A 40 7.02 24.25 -10.81
CA PRO A 40 5.87 23.39 -10.56
C PRO A 40 6.02 22.72 -9.19
N ALA A 41 4.94 22.74 -8.42
CA ALA A 41 4.80 21.94 -7.20
C ALA A 41 4.83 20.46 -7.58
N VAL A 42 6.02 19.84 -7.48
CA VAL A 42 6.22 18.41 -7.77
C VAL A 42 6.34 17.64 -6.46
N GLU A 43 5.69 16.49 -6.41
CA GLU A 43 5.74 15.58 -5.26
C GLU A 43 7.18 15.11 -5.00
N GLU A 44 7.59 15.07 -3.74
CA GLU A 44 8.99 14.84 -3.36
C GLU A 44 9.55 13.53 -3.92
N TRP A 45 8.71 12.48 -3.93
CA TRP A 45 9.12 11.17 -4.42
C TRP A 45 9.49 11.18 -5.91
N ARG A 46 8.86 12.03 -6.74
CA ARG A 46 9.11 12.11 -8.19
C ARG A 46 10.48 12.68 -8.51
N ARG A 47 11.09 13.40 -7.57
CA ARG A 47 12.47 13.91 -7.71
C ARG A 47 13.51 12.79 -7.70
N ARG A 48 13.20 11.66 -7.05
CA ARG A 48 14.14 10.56 -6.83
C ARG A 48 13.72 9.26 -7.50
N TYR A 49 12.44 9.06 -7.77
CA TYR A 49 11.91 7.81 -8.30
C TYR A 49 11.04 8.04 -9.54
N PRO A 50 11.17 7.21 -10.59
CA PRO A 50 10.36 7.32 -11.80
C PRO A 50 8.89 6.93 -11.56
N LEU A 51 8.61 6.12 -10.54
CA LEU A 51 7.30 5.63 -10.16
C LEU A 51 7.21 5.55 -8.63
N PHE A 52 6.04 5.76 -8.06
CA PHE A 52 5.84 5.57 -6.63
C PHE A 52 5.93 4.07 -6.28
N SER A 53 6.57 3.76 -5.17
CA SER A 53 6.76 2.39 -4.72
C SER A 53 5.41 1.72 -4.43
N ARG A 54 5.20 0.53 -5.00
CA ARG A 54 4.07 -0.34 -4.64
C ARG A 54 4.12 -0.69 -3.15
N LEU A 55 2.95 -0.86 -2.55
CA LEU A 55 2.82 -1.22 -1.14
C LEU A 55 2.55 -2.72 -1.01
N LEU A 56 3.41 -3.41 -0.28
CA LEU A 56 3.30 -4.84 0.00
C LEU A 56 3.18 -5.00 1.51
N PHE A 57 2.04 -5.51 1.98
CA PHE A 57 1.81 -5.84 3.38
C PHE A 57 1.97 -7.34 3.60
N VAL A 58 2.86 -7.72 4.52
CA VAL A 58 3.03 -9.12 4.94
C VAL A 58 2.44 -9.27 6.33
N LEU A 59 1.48 -10.18 6.48
CA LEU A 59 0.80 -10.43 7.75
C LEU A 59 1.43 -11.64 8.45
N ASP A 60 1.97 -11.42 9.63
CA ASP A 60 2.66 -12.40 10.46
C ASP A 60 2.13 -12.35 11.91
N GLY A 61 2.30 -13.44 12.66
CA GLY A 61 1.96 -13.50 14.08
C GLY A 61 0.47 -13.52 14.40
N ALA A 62 -0.41 -13.56 13.39
CA ALA A 62 -1.84 -13.74 13.56
C ALA A 62 -2.26 -15.15 13.11
N GLY A 63 -3.15 -15.81 13.88
CA GLY A 63 -3.83 -17.02 13.42
C GLY A 63 -4.74 -16.74 12.21
N PRO A 64 -5.31 -17.77 11.55
CA PRO A 64 -6.06 -17.60 10.29
C PRO A 64 -7.17 -16.53 10.36
N ALA A 65 -7.97 -16.53 11.42
CA ALA A 65 -9.01 -15.51 11.64
C ALA A 65 -8.43 -14.09 11.82
N GLY A 66 -7.28 -13.97 12.48
CA GLY A 66 -6.62 -12.68 12.72
C GLY A 66 -5.98 -12.11 11.44
N VAL A 67 -5.54 -12.97 10.52
CA VAL A 67 -5.08 -12.59 9.18
C VAL A 67 -6.26 -12.05 8.36
N GLU A 68 -7.38 -12.77 8.29
CA GLU A 68 -8.55 -12.32 7.53
C GLU A 68 -9.13 -11.02 8.09
N ASN A 69 -9.18 -10.84 9.41
CA ASN A 69 -9.60 -9.58 10.02
C ASN A 69 -8.72 -8.39 9.59
N ARG A 70 -7.40 -8.60 9.48
CA ARG A 70 -6.45 -7.57 9.02
C ARG A 70 -6.60 -7.26 7.54
N ILE A 71 -6.85 -8.27 6.71
CA ILE A 71 -7.16 -8.09 5.29
C ILE A 71 -8.43 -7.27 5.14
N SER A 72 -9.48 -7.59 5.89
CA SER A 72 -10.74 -6.83 5.91
C SER A 72 -10.54 -5.38 6.35
N ALA A 73 -9.73 -5.12 7.38
CA ALA A 73 -9.44 -3.77 7.82
C ALA A 73 -8.64 -2.96 6.79
N LEU A 74 -7.65 -3.58 6.15
CA LEU A 74 -6.91 -2.97 5.04
C LEU A 74 -7.86 -2.64 3.86
N HIS A 75 -8.75 -3.57 3.50
CA HIS A 75 -9.75 -3.37 2.44
C HIS A 75 -10.68 -2.21 2.76
N ALA A 76 -11.25 -2.18 3.97
CA ALA A 76 -12.09 -1.09 4.44
C ALA A 76 -11.35 0.26 4.43
N GLY A 77 -10.10 0.28 4.92
CA GLY A 77 -9.26 1.47 4.91
C GLY A 77 -8.95 1.97 3.49
N ALA A 78 -8.68 1.07 2.54
CA ALA A 78 -8.46 1.42 1.14
C ALA A 78 -9.71 2.01 0.48
N GLY A 79 -10.90 1.51 0.83
CA GLY A 79 -12.18 2.05 0.34
C GLY A 79 -12.41 3.52 0.71
N LEU A 80 -11.77 4.01 1.78
CA LEU A 80 -11.83 5.43 2.18
C LEU A 80 -10.89 6.32 1.37
N LEU A 81 -9.93 5.76 0.63
CA LEU A 81 -8.88 6.48 -0.06
C LEU A 81 -9.20 6.61 -1.56
N ALA A 82 -10.34 7.24 -1.89
CA ALA A 82 -10.86 7.55 -3.24
C ALA A 82 -10.10 6.95 -4.45
N ARG A 83 -8.95 7.55 -4.85
CA ARG A 83 -8.17 7.13 -6.03
C ARG A 83 -6.83 6.44 -5.72
N TYR A 84 -6.34 6.56 -4.50
CA TYR A 84 -4.98 6.15 -4.14
C TYR A 84 -4.66 4.66 -4.41
N PRO A 85 -5.56 3.70 -4.13
CA PRO A 85 -5.33 2.28 -4.43
C PRO A 85 -5.26 1.94 -5.92
N TYR A 86 -5.74 2.84 -6.79
CA TYR A 86 -5.70 2.67 -8.25
C TYR A 86 -4.43 3.26 -8.86
N ASP A 87 -3.85 4.28 -8.21
CA ASP A 87 -2.59 4.91 -8.63
C ASP A 87 -1.37 4.13 -8.11
N VAL A 88 -1.50 3.48 -6.95
CA VAL A 88 -0.43 2.72 -6.31
C VAL A 88 -0.91 1.29 -6.04
N PRO A 89 -0.28 0.25 -6.62
CA PRO A 89 -0.63 -1.13 -6.30
C PRO A 89 -0.41 -1.42 -4.81
N VAL A 90 -1.49 -1.79 -4.12
CA VAL A 90 -1.46 -2.21 -2.71
C VAL A 90 -1.86 -3.68 -2.63
N LEU A 91 -0.93 -4.51 -2.17
CA LEU A 91 -1.10 -5.95 -2.06
C LEU A 91 -0.84 -6.41 -0.62
N VAL A 92 -1.56 -7.44 -0.20
CA VAL A 92 -1.39 -8.09 1.11
C VAL A 92 -1.23 -9.59 0.97
N ALA A 93 -0.34 -10.21 1.75
CA ALA A 93 -0.16 -11.66 1.79
C ALA A 93 0.14 -12.13 3.23
N PRO A 94 -0.37 -13.30 3.65
CA PRO A 94 0.08 -13.95 4.87
C PRO A 94 1.53 -14.43 4.73
N LEU A 95 2.33 -14.30 5.79
CA LEU A 95 3.71 -14.80 5.78
C LEU A 95 3.76 -16.32 5.54
N ALA A 96 2.81 -17.06 6.11
CA ALA A 96 2.71 -18.51 5.91
C ALA A 96 2.62 -18.89 4.41
N ASP A 97 1.76 -18.21 3.65
CA ASP A 97 1.61 -18.45 2.21
C ASP A 97 2.88 -18.12 1.43
N LEU A 98 3.60 -17.05 1.83
CA LEU A 98 4.87 -16.67 1.22
C LEU A 98 5.99 -17.67 1.51
N LEU A 99 6.02 -18.24 2.71
CA LEU A 99 6.99 -19.28 3.08
C LEU A 99 6.69 -20.60 2.38
N GLN A 100 5.41 -20.96 2.23
CA GLN A 100 4.99 -22.22 1.62
C GLN A 100 5.14 -22.22 0.09
N HIS A 101 4.76 -21.12 -0.57
CA HIS A 101 4.67 -21.07 -2.04
C HIS A 101 5.74 -20.18 -2.67
N GLY A 102 6.46 -19.40 -1.87
CA GLY A 102 7.44 -18.42 -2.32
C GLY A 102 6.81 -17.05 -2.66
N PRO A 103 7.59 -15.96 -2.59
CA PRO A 103 7.07 -14.61 -2.76
C PRO A 103 6.57 -14.33 -4.17
N SER A 104 7.11 -15.00 -5.19
CA SER A 104 6.69 -14.81 -6.60
C SER A 104 5.43 -15.58 -6.99
N ALA A 105 4.91 -16.43 -6.11
CA ALA A 105 3.66 -17.14 -6.32
C ALA A 105 2.45 -16.17 -6.31
N PRO A 106 1.31 -16.56 -6.92
CA PRO A 106 0.08 -15.77 -6.88
C PRO A 106 -0.62 -15.88 -5.51
N VAL A 107 0.07 -15.52 -4.42
CA VAL A 107 -0.44 -15.55 -3.04
C VAL A 107 -0.83 -14.16 -2.53
N TRP A 108 -0.52 -13.12 -3.28
CA TRP A 108 -0.84 -11.75 -2.93
C TRP A 108 -2.29 -11.44 -3.26
N ARG A 109 -2.95 -10.68 -2.39
CA ARG A 109 -4.34 -10.24 -2.53
C ARG A 109 -4.35 -8.73 -2.73
N PRO A 110 -4.90 -8.21 -3.83
CA PRO A 110 -5.11 -6.77 -3.96
C PRO A 110 -6.01 -6.24 -2.86
N VAL A 111 -5.64 -5.14 -2.21
CA VAL A 111 -6.42 -4.62 -1.09
C VAL A 111 -7.80 -4.09 -1.55
N HIS A 112 -7.94 -3.68 -2.81
CA HIS A 112 -9.24 -3.28 -3.38
C HIS A 112 -10.15 -4.46 -3.75
N ASP A 113 -9.58 -5.66 -3.96
CA ASP A 113 -10.30 -6.90 -4.26
C ASP A 113 -9.58 -8.07 -3.59
N PRO A 114 -9.80 -8.28 -2.27
CA PRO A 114 -9.09 -9.31 -1.52
C PRO A 114 -9.50 -10.75 -1.91
N GLY A 115 -10.58 -10.90 -2.69
CA GLY A 115 -10.99 -12.18 -3.27
C GLY A 115 -10.04 -12.63 -4.39
N GLN A 116 -9.42 -11.68 -5.10
CA GLN A 116 -8.46 -11.98 -6.15
C GLN A 116 -7.11 -12.46 -5.59
N ARG A 117 -6.39 -13.23 -6.41
CA ARG A 117 -5.01 -13.63 -6.19
C ARG A 117 -4.14 -13.12 -7.33
N ALA A 118 -2.99 -12.56 -6.99
CA ALA A 118 -2.06 -11.94 -7.92
C ALA A 118 -0.61 -12.25 -7.54
N ARG A 119 0.28 -12.18 -8.52
CA ARG A 119 1.74 -12.12 -8.26
C ARG A 119 2.10 -10.69 -7.91
N TRP A 120 3.02 -10.49 -6.98
CA TRP A 120 3.43 -9.13 -6.62
C TRP A 120 4.10 -8.38 -7.77
N THR A 121 4.67 -9.08 -8.75
CA THR A 121 5.32 -8.48 -9.93
C THR A 121 4.32 -8.04 -10.99
N ALA A 122 3.10 -8.58 -10.98
CA ALA A 122 2.09 -8.21 -11.95
C ALA A 122 1.74 -6.72 -11.77
N SER A 123 1.98 -5.93 -12.83
CA SER A 123 1.50 -4.56 -12.91
C SER A 123 -0.03 -4.62 -12.83
N GLY A 124 -0.65 -3.94 -11.86
CA GLY A 124 -2.11 -3.92 -11.72
C GLY A 124 -2.76 -3.63 -13.08
N ARG A 125 -3.61 -4.53 -13.57
CA ARG A 125 -4.40 -4.28 -14.78
C ARG A 125 -5.26 -3.06 -14.48
N ARG A 126 -5.04 -1.97 -15.24
CA ARG A 126 -6.02 -0.88 -15.32
C ARG A 126 -7.28 -1.49 -15.91
N HIS A 127 -8.34 -1.61 -15.10
CA HIS A 127 -9.67 -1.78 -15.66
C HIS A 127 -10.05 -0.40 -16.22
N THR A 128 -10.00 -0.31 -17.55
CA THR A 128 -10.62 0.74 -18.37
C THR A 128 -12.12 0.72 -18.25
#